data_AF-A0AAV6AZ42-F1
#
_entry.id   AF-A0AAV6AZ42-F1
#
_cell.length_a   1.000
_cell.length_b   1.000
_cell.length_c   1.000
_cell.angle_alpha   90.00
_cell.angle_beta   90.00
_cell.angle_gamma   90.00
#
_symmetry.space_group_name_H-M   'P 1'
#
loop_
_entity.id
_entity.type
_entity.pdbx_description
1 polymer ?
#
loop_
_entity_poly.entity_id
_entity_poly.type
_entity_poly.pdbx_seq_one_letter_code
_entity_poly.pdbx_strand_id
1 'polypeptide(L)'
;MNDVRNEELVRLSFRRELTPEEESHLESYFAANPEARAQWQEDRALGRALQSLADVPVSSNFTAGVLQAVDLEEAREQRGRESKARWRILLPRFGWPAAAALLILLFAHNRNTVKQERVVKVLAEASRVSSELKIVPEPDVVLQDFEVINQLVRTSASSDDELLMALQ
;
A
#
# COMPACT_ATOMS: atom_id res chain seq x y z
N MET A 1 3.77 -15.35 -27.77
CA MET A 1 2.78 -14.93 -28.78
C MET A 1 1.45 -15.66 -28.64
N ASN A 2 1.42 -16.95 -28.28
CA ASN A 2 0.17 -17.71 -28.12
C ASN A 2 -0.65 -17.28 -26.88
N ASP A 3 0.00 -16.91 -25.78
CA ASP A 3 -0.71 -16.51 -24.54
C ASP A 3 -1.59 -15.27 -24.72
N VAL A 4 -1.07 -14.24 -25.40
CA VAL A 4 -1.83 -12.99 -25.66
C VAL A 4 -3.11 -13.26 -26.47
N ARG A 5 -3.05 -14.17 -27.45
CA ARG A 5 -4.22 -14.55 -28.25
C ARG A 5 -5.25 -15.31 -27.41
N ASN A 6 -4.80 -16.19 -26.52
CA ASN A 6 -5.69 -16.94 -25.63
C ASN A 6 -6.37 -16.02 -24.62
N GLU A 7 -5.64 -15.07 -24.04
CA GLU A 7 -6.20 -14.04 -23.16
C GLU A 7 -7.23 -13.16 -23.87
N GLU A 8 -6.99 -12.83 -25.15
CA GLU A 8 -7.95 -12.08 -25.96
C GLU A 8 -9.23 -12.88 -26.21
N LEU A 9 -9.13 -14.19 -26.49
CA LEU A 9 -10.29 -15.08 -26.64
C LEU A 9 -11.09 -15.20 -25.34
N VAL A 10 -10.41 -15.31 -24.20
CA VAL A 10 -11.04 -15.27 -22.87
C VAL A 10 -11.81 -13.95 -22.70
N ARG A 11 -11.19 -12.80 -22.98
CA ARG A 11 -11.87 -11.49 -22.90
C ARG A 11 -13.05 -11.36 -23.86
N LEU A 12 -12.94 -11.90 -25.08
CA LEU A 12 -14.00 -11.88 -26.07
C LEU A 12 -15.21 -12.70 -25.63
N SER A 13 -14.98 -13.86 -24.98
CA SER A 13 -16.04 -14.73 -24.47
C SER A 13 -16.98 -14.05 -23.46
N PHE A 14 -16.52 -12.99 -22.78
CA PHE A 14 -17.35 -12.20 -21.87
C PHE A 14 -18.20 -11.13 -22.57
N ARG A 15 -17.77 -10.68 -23.75
CA ARG A 15 -18.46 -9.61 -24.52
C ARG A 15 -19.44 -10.15 -25.55
N ARG A 16 -19.12 -11.29 -26.17
CA ARG A 16 -19.94 -11.96 -27.18
C ARG A 16 -19.80 -13.46 -27.10
N GLU A 17 -20.72 -14.16 -27.76
CA GLU A 17 -20.55 -15.58 -28.05
C GLU A 17 -19.37 -15.78 -29.02
N LEU A 18 -18.54 -16.78 -28.73
CA LEU A 18 -17.40 -17.16 -29.55
C LEU A 18 -17.87 -17.99 -30.76
N THR A 19 -17.13 -17.93 -31.87
CA THR A 19 -17.38 -18.84 -32.99
C THR A 19 -16.94 -20.27 -32.64
N PRO A 20 -17.43 -21.30 -33.34
CA PRO A 20 -17.05 -22.70 -33.05
C PRO A 20 -15.53 -22.94 -33.13
N GLU A 21 -14.83 -22.25 -34.03
CA GLU A 21 -13.38 -22.34 -34.18
C GLU A 21 -12.64 -21.71 -33.00
N GLU A 22 -13.13 -20.56 -32.51
CA GLU A 22 -12.60 -19.87 -31.34
C GLU A 22 -12.83 -20.68 -30.06
N GLU A 23 -13.99 -21.31 -29.92
CA GLU A 23 -14.34 -22.17 -28.80
C GLU A 23 -13.43 -23.40 -28.75
N SER A 24 -13.19 -24.07 -29.89
CA SER A 24 -12.26 -25.19 -29.96
C SER A 24 -10.83 -24.80 -29.58
N HIS A 25 -10.40 -23.58 -29.93
CA HIS A 25 -9.09 -23.06 -29.56
C HIS A 25 -9.01 -22.80 -28.05
N LEU A 26 -10.06 -22.19 -27.49
CA LEU A 26 -10.14 -21.86 -26.08
C LEU A 26 -10.23 -23.13 -25.21
N GLU A 27 -10.93 -24.16 -25.65
CA GLU A 27 -11.01 -25.45 -24.95
C GLU A 27 -9.65 -26.16 -24.95
N SER A 28 -8.89 -26.05 -26.06
CA SER A 28 -7.51 -26.57 -26.12
C SER A 28 -6.60 -25.83 -25.14
N TYR A 29 -6.78 -24.52 -24.98
CA TYR A 29 -6.06 -23.71 -24.00
C TYR A 29 -6.44 -24.09 -22.55
N PHE A 30 -7.72 -24.30 -22.27
CA PHE A 30 -8.21 -24.72 -20.96
C PHE A 30 -7.82 -26.16 -20.60
N ALA A 31 -7.68 -27.05 -21.58
CA ALA A 31 -7.15 -28.40 -21.35
C ALA A 31 -5.69 -28.35 -20.88
N ALA A 32 -4.89 -27.40 -21.37
CA ALA A 32 -3.53 -27.17 -20.93
C ALA A 32 -3.44 -26.36 -19.62
N ASN A 33 -4.46 -25.55 -19.30
CA ASN A 33 -4.47 -24.64 -18.15
C ASN A 33 -5.79 -24.75 -17.36
N PRO A 34 -5.93 -25.79 -16.50
CA PRO A 34 -7.18 -26.02 -15.77
C PRO A 34 -7.51 -24.91 -14.76
N GLU A 35 -6.51 -24.21 -14.23
CA GLU A 35 -6.71 -23.05 -13.35
C GLU A 35 -7.38 -21.88 -14.09
N ALA A 36 -6.92 -21.58 -15.32
CA ALA A 36 -7.53 -20.55 -16.16
C ALA A 36 -9.00 -20.89 -16.49
N ARG A 37 -9.31 -22.18 -16.65
CA ARG A 37 -10.69 -22.65 -16.85
C ARG A 37 -11.56 -22.38 -15.62
N ALA A 38 -11.06 -22.68 -14.42
CA ALA A 38 -11.79 -22.46 -13.18
C ALA A 38 -12.10 -20.98 -12.97
N GLN A 39 -11.08 -20.11 -13.10
CA GLN A 39 -11.26 -18.66 -13.00
C GLN A 39 -12.29 -18.14 -14.02
N TRP A 40 -12.18 -18.57 -15.28
CA TRP A 40 -13.13 -18.18 -16.32
C TRP A 40 -14.58 -18.59 -15.99
N GLN A 41 -14.79 -19.79 -15.45
CA GLN A 41 -16.12 -20.27 -15.06
C GLN A 41 -16.70 -19.46 -13.91
N GLU A 42 -15.88 -19.10 -12.91
CA GLU A 42 -16.28 -18.24 -11.79
C GLU A 42 -16.72 -16.86 -12.28
N ASP A 43 -15.90 -16.22 -13.12
CA ASP A 43 -16.21 -14.92 -13.71
C ASP A 43 -17.49 -14.97 -14.58
N ARG A 44 -17.70 -16.06 -15.33
CA ARG A 44 -18.94 -16.27 -16.11
C ARG A 44 -20.15 -16.50 -15.21
N ALA A 45 -19.98 -17.15 -14.06
CA ALA A 45 -21.05 -17.30 -13.07
C ALA A 45 -21.41 -15.96 -12.44
N LEU A 46 -20.41 -15.15 -12.08
CA LEU A 46 -20.60 -13.80 -11.58
C LEU A 46 -21.32 -12.91 -12.59
N GLY A 47 -20.91 -12.93 -13.86
CA GLY A 47 -21.56 -12.19 -14.92
C GLY A 47 -23.04 -12.54 -15.08
N ARG A 48 -23.39 -13.83 -15.02
CA ARG A 48 -24.78 -14.30 -15.03
C ARG A 48 -25.57 -13.85 -13.80
N ALA A 49 -24.95 -13.88 -12.62
CA ALA A 49 -25.57 -13.40 -11.39
C ALA A 49 -25.85 -11.89 -11.47
N LEU A 50 -24.90 -11.11 -11.99
CA LEU A 50 -25.08 -9.67 -12.20
C LEU A 50 -26.15 -9.36 -13.25
N GLN A 51 -26.24 -10.13 -14.33
CA GLN A 51 -27.31 -9.99 -15.32
C GLN A 51 -28.70 -10.37 -14.77
N SER A 52 -28.76 -11.20 -13.73
CA SER A 52 -30.01 -11.57 -13.06
C SER A 52 -30.53 -10.52 -12.07
N LEU A 53 -29.73 -9.49 -11.77
CA LEU A 53 -30.20 -8.39 -10.92
C LEU A 53 -31.35 -7.65 -11.62
N ALA A 54 -32.34 -7.27 -10.83
CA ALA A 54 -33.44 -6.46 -11.32
C ALA A 54 -32.91 -5.10 -11.81
N ASP A 55 -33.42 -4.64 -12.95
CA ASP A 55 -33.14 -3.29 -13.43
C ASP A 55 -33.82 -2.29 -12.48
N VAL A 56 -33.00 -1.51 -11.76
CA VAL A 56 -33.49 -0.53 -10.79
C VAL A 56 -33.55 0.82 -11.49
N PRO A 57 -34.73 1.48 -11.56
CA PRO A 57 -34.83 2.78 -12.18
C PRO A 57 -33.95 3.79 -11.46
N VAL A 58 -33.18 4.55 -12.23
CA VAL A 58 -32.38 5.67 -11.71
C VAL A 58 -33.31 6.72 -11.11
N SER A 59 -32.92 7.31 -9.96
CA SER A 59 -33.73 8.36 -9.35
C SER A 59 -33.83 9.59 -10.26
N SER A 60 -34.99 10.25 -10.29
CA SER A 60 -35.23 11.42 -11.14
C SER A 60 -34.33 12.63 -10.81
N ASN A 61 -33.74 12.65 -9.62
CA ASN A 61 -32.83 13.68 -9.13
C ASN A 61 -31.36 13.23 -9.10
N PHE A 62 -31.01 12.10 -9.73
CA PHE A 62 -29.66 11.53 -9.69
C PHE A 62 -28.59 12.56 -10.06
N THR A 63 -28.75 13.27 -11.18
CA THR A 63 -27.78 14.28 -11.62
C THR A 63 -27.63 15.42 -10.62
N ALA A 64 -28.74 15.89 -10.04
CA ALA A 64 -28.70 16.95 -9.02
C ALA A 64 -27.96 16.48 -7.76
N GLY A 65 -28.21 15.24 -7.32
CA GLY A 65 -27.52 14.65 -6.18
C GLY A 65 -26.02 14.45 -6.43
N VAL A 66 -25.64 14.02 -7.64
CA VAL A 66 -24.24 13.85 -8.04
C VAL A 66 -23.52 15.20 -8.07
N LEU A 67 -24.10 16.21 -8.72
CA LEU A 67 -23.49 17.55 -8.77
C LEU A 67 -23.32 18.14 -7.37
N GLN A 68 -24.34 18.02 -6.53
CA GLN A 68 -24.25 18.47 -5.14
C GLN A 68 -23.16 17.74 -4.35
N ALA A 69 -22.98 16.43 -4.58
CA ALA A 69 -21.93 15.65 -3.92
C ALA A 69 -20.53 16.08 -4.36
N VAL A 70 -20.35 16.38 -5.65
CA VAL A 70 -19.09 16.94 -6.19
C VAL A 70 -18.81 18.31 -5.58
N ASP A 71 -19.77 19.24 -5.61
CA ASP A 71 -19.63 20.57 -5.03
C ASP A 71 -19.25 20.52 -3.54
N LEU A 72 -19.85 19.59 -2.80
CA LEU A 72 -19.56 19.41 -1.37
C LEU A 72 -18.12 18.90 -1.13
N GLU A 73 -17.63 18.01 -1.99
CA GLU A 73 -16.27 17.47 -1.88
C GLU A 73 -15.22 18.53 -2.24
N GLU A 74 -15.45 19.31 -3.29
CA GLU A 74 -14.60 20.44 -3.65
C GLU A 74 -14.53 21.47 -2.51
N ALA A 75 -15.67 21.80 -1.89
CA ALA A 75 -15.72 22.70 -0.74
C ALA A 75 -14.95 22.15 0.48
N ARG A 76 -14.97 20.82 0.70
CA ARG A 76 -14.20 20.17 1.77
C ARG A 76 -12.69 20.24 1.53
N GLU A 77 -12.25 19.99 0.30
CA GLU A 77 -10.83 20.13 -0.04
C GLU A 77 -10.31 21.55 0.20
N GLN A 78 -11.09 22.54 -0.22
CA GLN A 78 -10.75 23.95 -0.03
C GLN A 78 -10.64 24.29 1.47
N ARG A 79 -11.62 23.88 2.29
CA ARG A 79 -11.58 24.08 3.73
C ARG A 79 -10.41 23.37 4.40
N GLY A 80 -10.02 22.18 3.91
CA GLY A 80 -8.85 21.44 4.40
C GLY A 80 -7.53 22.15 4.08
N ARG A 81 -7.39 22.73 2.88
CA ARG A 81 -6.23 23.53 2.47
C ARG A 81 -6.15 24.83 3.28
N GLU A 82 -7.26 25.54 3.46
CA GLU A 82 -7.32 26.76 4.27
C GLU A 82 -7.02 26.50 5.75
N SER A 83 -7.55 25.41 6.32
CA SER A 83 -7.26 25.04 7.71
C SER A 83 -5.76 24.77 7.89
N LYS A 84 -5.16 23.93 7.05
CA LYS A 84 -3.71 23.65 7.10
C LYS A 84 -2.86 24.91 6.92
N ALA A 85 -3.26 25.83 6.02
CA ALA A 85 -2.60 27.11 5.84
C ALA A 85 -2.70 28.00 7.09
N ARG A 86 -3.87 28.05 7.74
CA ARG A 86 -4.07 28.78 9.01
C ARG A 86 -3.26 28.20 10.17
N TRP A 87 -3.18 26.88 10.29
CA TRP A 87 -2.31 26.23 11.29
C TRP A 87 -0.83 26.57 11.06
N ARG A 88 -0.36 26.64 9.80
CA ARG A 88 1.01 27.05 9.47
C ARG A 88 1.30 28.51 9.83
N ILE A 89 0.34 29.41 9.63
CA ILE A 89 0.46 30.84 10.00
C ILE A 89 0.44 31.05 11.52
N LEU A 90 -0.16 30.13 12.29
CA LEU A 90 -0.15 30.16 13.75
C LEU A 90 1.08 29.46 14.38
N LEU A 91 1.89 28.75 13.59
CA LEU A 91 3.14 28.12 14.03
C LEU A 91 4.45 28.97 14.05
N PRO A 92 4.50 30.28 13.74
CA PRO A 92 5.78 30.98 13.74
C PRO A 92 6.08 31.49 15.15
N ARG A 93 6.72 30.64 15.98
CA ARG A 93 7.64 31.07 17.07
C ARG A 93 8.27 29.95 17.90
N PHE A 94 7.77 28.71 17.86
CA PHE A 94 8.26 27.63 18.73
C PHE A 94 9.20 26.60 18.05
N GLY A 95 9.41 26.67 16.73
CA GLY A 95 10.23 25.68 16.01
C GLY A 95 11.72 25.67 16.38
N TRP A 96 12.35 26.84 16.48
CA TRP A 96 13.79 26.95 16.80
C TRP A 96 14.15 26.68 18.26
N PRO A 97 13.44 27.19 19.29
CA PRO A 97 13.80 26.89 20.67
C PRO A 97 13.56 25.42 21.03
N ALA A 98 12.52 24.78 20.46
CA ALA A 98 12.28 23.35 20.66
C ALA A 98 13.37 22.49 20.00
N ALA A 99 13.78 22.81 18.78
CA ALA A 99 14.88 22.12 18.10
C ALA A 99 16.22 22.32 18.84
N ALA A 100 16.50 23.53 19.32
CA ALA A 100 17.70 23.82 20.12
C ALA A 100 17.69 23.05 21.46
N ALA A 101 16.55 23.00 22.15
CA ALA A 101 16.41 22.23 23.39
C ALA A 101 16.63 20.72 23.15
N LEU A 102 16.10 20.17 22.05
CA LEU A 102 16.30 18.77 21.68
C LEU A 102 17.77 18.46 21.40
N LEU A 103 18.46 19.34 20.66
CA LEU A 103 19.90 19.20 20.38
C LEU A 103 20.76 19.31 21.64
N ILE A 104 20.43 20.24 22.54
CA ILE A 104 21.11 20.37 23.84
C ILE A 104 20.92 19.11 24.69
N LEU A 105 19.69 18.56 24.72
CA LEU A 105 19.39 17.33 25.45
C LEU A 105 20.16 16.13 24.87
N LEU A 106 20.19 16.00 23.54
CA LEU A 106 20.89 14.93 22.84
C LEU A 106 22.41 15.01 23.08
N PHE A 107 22.97 16.22 23.04
CA PHE A 107 24.38 16.47 23.30
C PHE A 107 24.76 16.21 24.77
N ALA A 108 23.90 16.59 25.71
CA ALA A 108 24.09 16.29 27.13
C ALA A 108 24.03 14.79 27.42
N HIS A 109 23.10 14.06 26.78
CA HIS A 109 22.98 12.61 26.93
C HIS A 109 24.22 11.89 26.39
N ASN A 110 24.73 12.30 25.23
CA ASN A 110 25.93 11.72 24.61
C ASN A 110 27.22 11.98 25.43
N ARG A 111 27.32 13.12 26.11
CA ARG A 111 28.46 13.37 27.03
C ARG A 111 28.41 12.54 28.30
N ASN A 112 27.24 12.12 28.75
CA ASN A 112 27.10 11.34 29.97
C ASN A 112 27.49 9.86 29.76
N THR A 113 27.30 9.33 28.55
CA THR A 113 27.73 7.96 28.18
C THR A 113 29.25 7.83 28.07
N VAL A 114 29.97 8.87 27.62
CA VAL A 114 31.45 8.85 27.54
C VAL A 114 32.13 8.81 28.92
N LYS A 115 31.44 9.19 30.01
CA LYS A 115 31.96 9.05 31.38
C LYS A 115 31.82 7.64 31.97
N GLN A 116 31.04 6.74 31.35
CA GLN A 116 30.78 5.41 31.91
C GLN A 116 31.86 4.36 31.62
N GLU A 117 32.88 4.65 30.81
CA GLU A 117 33.98 3.69 30.58
C GLU A 117 34.87 3.45 31.82
N ARG A 118 34.76 4.27 32.88
CA ARG A 118 35.50 4.05 34.14
C ARG A 118 34.78 3.18 35.17
N VAL A 119 33.51 2.80 34.96
CA VAL A 119 32.73 2.04 35.96
C VAL A 119 32.53 0.56 35.57
N VAL A 120 32.76 0.19 34.31
CA VAL A 120 32.57 -1.20 33.82
C VAL A 120 33.61 -2.19 34.38
N LYS A 121 34.72 -1.73 34.97
CA LYS A 121 35.67 -2.62 35.67
C LYS A 121 35.18 -3.13 37.02
N VAL A 122 34.06 -2.63 37.55
CA VAL A 122 33.50 -3.09 38.84
C VAL A 122 32.23 -3.93 38.66
N LEU A 123 31.56 -3.85 37.51
CA LEU A 123 30.30 -4.57 37.25
C LEU A 123 30.47 -5.89 36.48
N ALA A 124 31.71 -6.30 36.16
CA ALA A 124 32.01 -7.61 35.58
C ALA A 124 31.97 -8.75 36.63
N GLU A 125 32.02 -8.43 37.94
CA GLU A 125 31.85 -9.42 39.02
C GLU A 125 30.38 -9.64 39.42
N ALA A 126 29.46 -8.75 39.02
CA ALA A 126 28.06 -8.80 39.47
C ALA A 126 27.09 -9.48 38.47
N SER A 127 27.48 -9.73 37.23
CA SER A 127 26.59 -10.30 36.20
C SER A 127 26.50 -11.82 36.17
N ARG A 128 27.22 -12.53 37.07
CA ARG A 128 27.19 -14.00 37.16
C ARG A 128 25.92 -14.56 37.84
N VAL A 129 25.02 -13.70 38.33
CA VAL A 129 23.89 -14.11 39.20
C VAL A 129 22.50 -13.84 38.60
N SER A 130 22.36 -13.13 37.48
CA SER A 130 21.03 -12.75 36.95
C SER A 130 20.59 -13.52 35.70
N SER A 131 21.06 -14.76 35.57
CA SER A 131 20.65 -15.72 34.55
C SER A 131 19.38 -16.50 34.92
N GLU A 132 18.37 -15.86 35.49
CA GLU A 132 17.04 -16.48 35.67
C GLU A 132 15.92 -15.45 35.48
N LEU A 133 14.99 -15.80 34.59
CA LEU A 133 13.67 -15.21 34.34
C LEU A 133 13.63 -13.96 33.43
N LYS A 134 13.39 -14.20 32.13
CA LYS A 134 12.09 -13.93 31.45
C LYS A 134 12.32 -13.87 29.94
N ILE A 135 12.17 -15.01 29.28
CA ILE A 135 12.15 -15.15 27.82
C ILE A 135 10.87 -14.47 27.32
N VAL A 136 11.01 -13.27 26.77
CA VAL A 136 10.06 -12.63 25.87
C VAL A 136 10.69 -12.75 24.47
N PRO A 137 10.02 -13.32 23.46
CA PRO A 137 10.60 -13.43 22.14
C PRO A 137 10.82 -12.04 21.52
N GLU A 138 12.00 -11.91 20.91
CA GLU A 138 12.56 -10.72 20.28
C GLU A 138 11.63 -10.11 19.20
N PRO A 139 11.46 -8.78 19.16
CA PRO A 139 10.63 -8.11 18.15
C PRO A 139 11.24 -8.10 16.72
N ASP A 140 12.45 -8.64 16.54
CA ASP A 140 13.21 -8.55 15.28
C ASP A 140 12.59 -9.38 14.15
N VAL A 141 11.91 -10.50 14.45
CA VAL A 141 11.36 -11.39 13.42
C VAL A 141 10.11 -10.77 12.74
N VAL A 142 9.31 -9.99 13.47
CA VAL A 142 8.08 -9.39 12.93
C VAL A 142 8.38 -8.13 12.11
N LEU A 143 9.48 -7.44 12.39
CA LEU A 143 9.87 -6.22 11.67
C LEU A 143 10.57 -6.51 10.34
N GLN A 144 11.09 -7.71 10.15
CA GLN A 144 11.80 -8.11 8.93
C GLN A 144 10.89 -8.12 7.69
N ASP A 145 9.63 -8.54 7.84
CA ASP A 145 8.64 -8.55 6.74
C ASP A 145 8.29 -7.13 6.27
N PHE A 146 8.32 -6.15 7.18
CA PHE A 146 8.10 -4.74 6.84
C PHE A 146 9.30 -4.11 6.14
N GLU A 147 10.53 -4.53 6.48
CA GLU A 147 11.77 -4.09 5.81
C GLU A 147 11.76 -4.50 4.33
N VAL A 148 11.34 -5.73 4.02
CA VAL A 148 11.28 -6.26 2.65
C VAL A 148 10.29 -5.47 1.79
N ILE A 149 9.09 -5.17 2.30
CA ILE A 149 8.09 -4.36 1.59
C ILE A 149 8.63 -2.94 1.33
N ASN A 150 9.29 -2.34 2.33
CA ASN A 150 9.81 -0.98 2.23
C ASN A 150 11.00 -0.89 1.25
N GLN A 151 11.83 -1.94 1.18
CA GLN A 151 12.92 -2.03 0.22
C GLN A 151 12.40 -2.20 -1.21
N LEU A 152 11.34 -2.99 -1.41
CA LEU A 152 10.72 -3.20 -2.73
C LEU A 152 10.14 -1.89 -3.29
N VAL A 153 9.45 -1.12 -2.45
CA VAL A 153 8.85 0.19 -2.83
C VAL A 153 9.92 1.21 -3.20
N ARG A 154 11.09 1.19 -2.53
CA ARG A 154 12.21 2.08 -2.86
C ARG A 154 12.85 1.72 -4.20
N THR A 155 12.99 0.43 -4.50
CA THR A 155 13.54 -0.02 -5.79
C THR A 155 12.59 0.19 -6.96
N SER A 156 11.27 0.06 -6.76
CA SER A 156 10.29 0.31 -7.83
C SER A 156 10.24 1.79 -8.22
N ALA A 157 10.33 2.69 -7.23
CA ALA A 157 10.35 4.13 -7.49
C ALA A 157 11.55 4.57 -8.35
N SER A 158 12.73 3.96 -8.18
CA SER A 158 13.89 4.27 -9.02
C SER A 158 13.79 3.72 -10.44
N SER A 159 13.11 2.58 -10.64
CA SER A 159 12.93 2.00 -11.98
C SER A 159 11.92 2.79 -12.83
N ASP A 160 10.92 3.40 -12.20
CA ASP A 160 9.93 4.22 -12.90
C ASP A 160 10.55 5.53 -13.42
N ASP A 161 11.51 6.11 -12.70
CA ASP A 161 12.24 7.32 -13.13
C ASP A 161 13.14 7.06 -14.35
N GLU A 162 13.77 5.89 -14.43
CA GLU A 162 14.56 5.48 -15.61
C GLU A 162 13.68 5.21 -16.84
N LEU A 163 12.51 4.60 -16.63
CA LEU A 163 11.51 4.41 -17.70
C LEU A 163 10.96 5.74 -18.22
N LEU A 164 10.72 6.71 -17.35
CA LEU A 164 10.28 8.05 -17.72
C LEU A 164 11.35 8.83 -18.50
N MET A 165 12.63 8.66 -18.15
CA MET A 165 13.75 9.25 -18.90
C MET A 165 13.96 8.59 -20.27
N ALA A 166 13.70 7.29 -20.41
CA ALA A 166 13.81 6.58 -21.69
C ALA A 166 12.69 6.91 -22.70
N LEU A 167 11.60 7.53 -22.24
CA LEU A 167 10.43 7.92 -23.04
C LEU A 167 10.49 9.37 -23.56
N GLN A 168 11.52 10.14 -23.18
CA GLN A 168 11.79 11.50 -23.68
C GLN A 168 12.84 11.48 -24.80
#